data_AF-A0A3D5Q5S6-F1
#
_entry.id   AF-A0A3D5Q5S6-F1
#
_cell.length_a   1.000
_cell.length_b   1.000
_cell.length_c   1.000
_cell.angle_alpha   90.00
_cell.angle_beta   90.00
_cell.angle_gamma   90.00
#
_symmetry.space_group_name_H-M   'P 1'
#
loop_
_entity.id
_entity.type
_entity.pdbx_description
1 polymer ?
#
loop_
_entity_poly.entity_id
_entity_poly.type
_entity_poly.pdbx_seq_one_letter_code
_entity_poly.pdbx_strand_id
1 'polypeptide(L)'
;NMPDVAEKVLSEGHADMVSMARPFLADADLVRKAAEGRVEEINTCIACNQACLDHTFSGKLTTCLVNPRACYETELTYVKTASPKRLAV
;
A
#
# COMPACT_ATOMS: atom_id res chain seq x y z
N ASN A 1 9.57 3.46 2.12
CA ASN A 1 8.24 2.94 2.50
C ASN A 1 7.73 3.63 3.76
N MET A 2 8.60 4.25 4.55
CA MET A 2 8.21 5.13 5.65
C MET A 2 8.22 6.61 5.21
N PRO A 3 7.19 7.41 5.56
CA PRO A 3 7.14 8.83 5.22
C PRO A 3 8.24 9.67 5.85
N ASP A 4 8.63 9.39 7.10
CA ASP A 4 9.69 10.10 7.84
C ASP A 4 11.07 9.98 7.14
N VAL A 5 11.39 8.80 6.61
CA VAL A 5 12.61 8.59 5.83
C VAL A 5 12.55 9.38 4.51
N ALA A 6 11.39 9.45 3.86
CA ALA A 6 11.23 10.24 2.64
C ALA A 6 11.40 11.74 2.94
N GLU A 7 10.78 12.24 4.00
CA GLU A 7 10.92 13.63 4.45
C GLU A 7 12.37 13.97 4.81
N LYS A 8 13.07 13.06 5.48
CA LYS A 8 14.49 13.24 5.80
C LYS A 8 15.35 13.38 4.54
N VAL A 9 15.10 12.55 3.52
CA VAL A 9 15.82 12.63 2.23
C VAL A 9 15.64 14.00 1.57
N LEU A 10 14.42 14.54 1.59
CA LEU A 10 14.11 15.84 0.99
C LEU A 10 14.67 17.00 1.82
N SER A 11 14.42 17.00 3.13
CA SER A 11 14.84 18.10 4.04
C SER A 11 16.35 18.23 4.19
N GLU A 12 17.10 17.14 4.03
CA GLU A 12 18.58 17.16 4.01
C GLU A 12 19.16 17.51 2.62
N GLY A 13 18.33 17.70 1.60
CA GLY A 13 18.76 18.09 0.25
C GLY A 13 19.41 16.99 -0.57
N HIS A 14 19.17 15.71 -0.24
CA HIS A 14 19.74 14.58 -1.00
C HIS A 14 19.04 14.36 -2.36
N ALA A 15 17.79 14.79 -2.48
CA ALA A 15 17.01 14.71 -3.72
C ALA A 15 15.86 15.73 -3.71
N ASP A 16 15.38 16.10 -4.91
CA ASP A 16 14.20 16.96 -5.08
C ASP A 16 12.89 16.16 -4.98
N MET A 17 12.94 14.85 -5.18
CA MET A 17 11.79 13.94 -5.15
C MET A 17 12.15 12.55 -4.65
N VAL A 18 11.22 11.89 -3.97
CA VAL A 18 11.34 10.48 -3.55
C VAL A 18 10.40 9.61 -4.37
N SER A 19 10.97 8.63 -5.08
CA SER A 19 10.19 7.64 -5.81
C SER A 19 9.78 6.49 -4.90
N MET A 20 8.52 6.08 -5.00
CA MET A 20 7.98 4.91 -4.34
C MET A 20 7.12 4.13 -5.34
N ALA A 21 7.36 2.83 -5.48
CA ALA A 21 6.53 1.95 -6.31
C ALA A 21 5.71 1.00 -5.43
N ARG A 22 6.35 -0.04 -4.89
CA ARG A 22 5.71 -1.06 -4.04
C ARG A 22 4.91 -0.49 -2.84
N PRO A 23 5.32 0.60 -2.17
CA PRO A 23 4.49 1.22 -1.14
C PRO A 23 3.08 1.59 -1.61
N PHE A 24 2.88 1.99 -2.88
CA PHE A 24 1.55 2.30 -3.41
C PHE A 24 0.72 1.06 -3.74
N LEU A 25 1.35 -0.09 -3.99
CA LEU A 25 0.62 -1.36 -4.04
C LEU A 25 0.13 -1.77 -2.65
N ALA A 26 0.94 -1.54 -1.61
CA ALA A 26 0.56 -1.85 -0.23
C ALA A 26 -0.50 -0.88 0.32
N ASP A 27 -0.40 0.40 0.01
CA ASP A 27 -1.34 1.42 0.45
C ASP A 27 -1.50 2.55 -0.58
N ALA A 28 -2.65 2.61 -1.24
CA ALA A 28 -2.96 3.68 -2.19
C ALA A 28 -3.14 5.04 -1.52
N ASP A 29 -3.40 5.06 -0.20
CA ASP A 29 -3.66 6.26 0.58
C ASP A 29 -2.45 6.76 1.36
N LEU A 30 -1.26 6.17 1.13
CA LEU A 30 -0.01 6.47 1.85
C LEU A 30 0.24 7.97 2.01
N VAL A 31 0.17 8.73 0.92
CA VAL A 31 0.46 10.17 0.93
C VAL A 31 -0.60 10.94 1.72
N ARG A 32 -1.89 10.59 1.55
CA ARG A 32 -2.99 11.23 2.27
C ARG A 32 -2.88 11.00 3.78
N LYS A 33 -2.67 9.74 4.19
CA LYS A 33 -2.48 9.36 5.60
C LYS A 33 -1.28 10.06 6.23
N ALA A 34 -0.15 10.13 5.51
CA ALA A 34 1.03 10.83 5.99
C ALA A 34 0.77 12.33 6.20
N ALA A 35 0.12 13.00 5.23
CA ALA A 35 -0.23 14.41 5.34
C ALA A 35 -1.22 14.71 6.47
N GLU A 36 -2.12 13.78 6.79
CA GLU A 36 -3.08 13.87 7.88
C GLU A 36 -2.52 13.46 9.25
N GLY A 37 -1.23 13.06 9.33
CA GLY A 37 -0.61 12.61 10.58
C GLY A 37 -1.03 11.21 11.04
N ARG A 38 -1.66 10.41 10.17
CA ARG A 38 -2.20 9.06 10.45
C ARG A 38 -1.22 7.97 9.99
N VAL A 39 0.05 8.12 10.35
CA VAL A 39 1.15 7.26 9.85
C VAL A 39 1.00 5.82 10.32
N GLU A 40 0.46 5.60 11.51
CA GLU A 40 0.15 4.31 12.12
C GLU A 40 -0.93 3.51 11.34
N GLU A 41 -1.73 4.18 10.52
CA GLU A 41 -2.71 3.53 9.64
C GLU A 41 -2.14 3.11 8.27
N ILE A 42 -0.87 3.42 7.98
CA ILE A 42 -0.26 3.09 6.69
C ILE A 42 0.01 1.59 6.62
N ASN A 43 -0.57 0.94 5.62
CA ASN A 43 -0.31 -0.46 5.33
C ASN A 43 1.07 -0.62 4.67
N THR A 44 2.10 -0.72 5.49
CA THR A 44 3.48 -0.59 5.06
C THR A 44 3.93 -1.76 4.18
N CYS A 45 4.48 -1.45 3.01
CA CYS A 45 5.15 -2.45 2.19
C CYS A 45 6.36 -3.05 2.91
N ILE A 46 6.39 -4.37 3.07
CA ILE A 46 7.45 -5.13 3.75
C ILE A 46 8.54 -5.67 2.80
N ALA A 47 8.54 -5.23 1.54
CA ALA A 47 9.49 -5.65 0.51
C ALA A 47 9.57 -7.17 0.23
N CYS A 48 8.48 -7.93 0.48
CA CYS A 48 8.48 -9.39 0.33
C CYS A 48 8.63 -9.89 -1.11
N ASN A 49 8.26 -9.06 -2.12
CA ASN A 49 8.27 -9.38 -3.55
C ASN A 49 7.33 -10.50 -4.04
N GLN A 50 6.77 -11.30 -3.13
CA GLN A 50 5.97 -12.51 -3.43
C GLN A 50 4.78 -12.29 -4.37
N ALA A 51 4.03 -11.21 -4.16
CA ALA A 51 2.79 -10.96 -4.91
C ALA A 51 2.95 -9.88 -5.99
N CYS A 52 3.97 -9.03 -5.86
CA CYS A 52 4.23 -7.98 -6.83
C CYS A 52 5.21 -8.48 -7.89
N LEU A 53 6.48 -8.61 -7.53
CA LEU A 53 7.55 -8.90 -8.47
C LEU A 53 7.53 -10.35 -8.97
N ASP A 54 7.36 -11.32 -8.07
CA ASP A 54 7.36 -12.75 -8.44
C ASP A 54 6.18 -13.10 -9.35
N HIS A 55 5.02 -12.48 -9.11
CA HIS A 55 3.86 -12.59 -10.00
C HIS A 55 4.18 -12.03 -11.39
N THR A 56 4.70 -10.79 -11.47
CA THR A 56 5.09 -10.18 -12.73
C THR A 56 6.06 -11.05 -13.51
N PHE A 57 7.10 -11.59 -12.85
CA PHE A 57 8.08 -12.47 -13.50
C PHE A 57 7.53 -13.85 -13.87
N SER A 58 6.47 -14.30 -13.21
CA SER A 58 5.75 -15.53 -13.55
C SER A 58 4.64 -15.32 -14.59
N GLY A 59 4.52 -14.12 -15.18
CA GLY A 59 3.44 -13.78 -16.11
C GLY A 59 2.05 -13.76 -15.48
N LYS A 60 1.96 -13.62 -14.15
CA LYS A 60 0.71 -13.48 -13.39
C LYS A 60 0.42 -12.00 -13.16
N LEU A 61 -0.84 -11.68 -12.90
CA LEU A 61 -1.23 -10.33 -12.50
C LEU A 61 -0.55 -9.94 -11.18
N THR A 62 0.15 -8.82 -11.21
CA THR A 62 0.76 -8.18 -10.03
C THR A 62 -0.31 -7.87 -8.99
N THR A 63 -0.01 -8.10 -7.72
CA THR A 63 -0.83 -7.63 -6.58
C THR A 63 0.07 -7.39 -5.36
N CYS A 64 -0.49 -7.38 -4.15
CA CYS A 64 0.27 -7.17 -2.91
C CYS A 64 -0.13 -8.15 -1.81
N LEU A 65 0.85 -8.65 -1.06
CA LEU A 65 0.62 -9.59 0.05
C LEU A 65 -0.22 -8.97 1.17
N VAL A 66 0.09 -7.72 1.53
CA VAL A 66 -0.61 -7.01 2.61
C VAL A 66 -1.84 -6.26 2.12
N ASN A 67 -2.04 -6.15 0.81
CA ASN A 67 -3.20 -5.50 0.20
C ASN A 67 -3.70 -6.33 -1.00
N PRO A 68 -4.56 -7.32 -0.76
CA PRO A 68 -5.07 -8.19 -1.83
C PRO A 68 -5.96 -7.45 -2.85
N ARG A 69 -6.39 -6.22 -2.55
CA ARG A 69 -7.17 -5.38 -3.47
C ARG A 69 -6.30 -4.68 -4.51
N ALA A 70 -4.99 -4.59 -4.31
CA ALA A 70 -4.07 -3.97 -5.27
C ALA A 70 -4.18 -4.65 -6.64
N CYS A 71 -4.41 -3.85 -7.68
CA CYS A 71 -4.66 -4.27 -9.07
C CYS A 71 -5.95 -5.08 -9.31
N TYR A 72 -6.85 -5.16 -8.31
CA TYR A 72 -8.19 -5.74 -8.42
C TYR A 72 -9.27 -4.73 -8.00
N GLU A 73 -9.00 -3.44 -8.06
CA GLU A 73 -9.81 -2.39 -7.41
C GLU A 73 -11.24 -2.31 -7.93
N THR A 74 -11.46 -2.71 -9.19
CA THR A 74 -12.75 -2.73 -9.90
C THR A 74 -13.48 -4.07 -9.78
N GLU A 75 -12.78 -5.14 -9.41
CA GLU A 75 -13.35 -6.49 -9.23
C GLU A 75 -13.71 -6.75 -7.76
N LEU A 76 -12.79 -6.43 -6.84
CA LEU A 76 -12.96 -6.55 -5.40
C LEU A 76 -13.60 -5.28 -4.83
N THR A 77 -14.91 -5.19 -4.99
CA THR A 77 -15.72 -4.07 -4.46
C THR A 77 -16.28 -4.41 -3.09
N TYR A 78 -15.83 -3.70 -2.05
CA TYR A 78 -16.31 -3.89 -0.67
C TYR A 78 -17.45 -2.93 -0.36
N VAL A 79 -18.69 -3.41 -0.51
CA VAL A 79 -19.89 -2.66 -0.14
C VAL A 79 -20.33 -2.97 1.29
N LYS A 80 -20.97 -2.00 1.94
CA LYS A 80 -21.54 -2.19 3.27
C LYS A 80 -22.65 -3.24 3.20
N THR A 81 -22.63 -4.22 4.10
CA THR A 81 -23.71 -5.23 4.20
C THR A 81 -25.03 -4.60 4.64
N ALA A 82 -26.14 -5.05 4.05
CA ALA A 82 -27.50 -4.66 4.45
C ALA A 82 -27.95 -5.36 5.75
N SER A 83 -27.26 -6.42 6.17
CA SER A 83 -27.66 -7.23 7.34
C SER A 83 -26.42 -7.64 8.15
N PRO A 84 -25.96 -6.78 9.08
CA PRO A 84 -24.82 -7.07 9.94
C PRO A 84 -25.04 -8.34 10.78
N LYS A 85 -23.97 -9.11 11.00
CA LYS A 85 -23.96 -10.32 11.86
C LYS A 85 -22.91 -10.17 12.95
N ARG A 86 -23.13 -10.85 14.09
CA ARG A 86 -22.10 -11.03 15.13
C ARG A 86 -21.21 -12.20 14.71
N LEU A 87 -19.92 -11.94 14.56
CA LEU A 87 -18.93 -12.92 14.08
C LEU A 87 -17.92 -13.21 15.22
N ALA A 88 -17.44 -14.44 15.27
CA ALA A 88 -16.25 -14.83 16.02
C ALA A 88 -15.20 -15.28 14.99
N VAL A 89 -13.97 -14.80 15.14
CA VAL A 89 -12.82 -15.10 14.26
C VAL A 89 -11.81 -15.91 15.04
#